data_AF-A0AAD7C083-F1
#
_entry.id   AF-A0AAD7C083-F1
#
_cell.length_a   1.000
_cell.length_b   1.000
_cell.length_c   1.000
_cell.angle_alpha   90.00
_cell.angle_beta   90.00
_cell.angle_gamma   90.00
#
_symmetry.space_group_name_H-M   'P 1'
#
loop_
_entity.id
_entity.type
_entity.pdbx_description
1 polymer ?
#
loop_
_entity_poly.entity_id
_entity_poly.type
_entity_poly.pdbx_seq_one_letter_code
_entity_poly.pdbx_strand_id
1 'polypeptide(L)'
;MLSLSSSQPHPDLEGAFRTIENGGRKAKAWLKDKLVGSKFALPALYQPRSRIPLEIWKSAPSTTNGNEQAHRNINRDGVNLTMLGAIMRGMQYDARAMG
;
A
#
# COMPACT_ATOMS: atom_id res chain seq x y z
N MET A 1 11.83 11.84 -14.16
CA MET A 1 10.88 10.70 -14.24
C MET A 1 10.21 10.60 -12.88
N LEU A 2 8.92 10.89 -12.78
CA LEU A 2 8.19 10.82 -11.51
C LEU A 2 7.78 9.37 -11.26
N SER A 3 8.09 8.84 -10.08
CA SER A 3 7.81 7.44 -9.76
C SER A 3 6.43 7.29 -9.12
N LEU A 4 5.71 6.22 -9.51
CA LEU A 4 4.53 5.76 -8.77
C LEU A 4 4.89 5.13 -7.41
N SER A 5 6.18 4.88 -7.15
CA SER A 5 6.72 4.45 -5.86
C SER A 5 7.15 5.66 -5.02
N SER A 6 6.20 6.51 -4.60
CA SER A 6 6.52 7.78 -3.95
C SER A 6 5.55 8.11 -2.83
N SER A 7 6.06 8.85 -1.85
CA SER A 7 5.24 9.54 -0.86
C SER A 7 4.79 10.94 -1.28
N GLN A 8 5.41 11.48 -2.35
CA GLN A 8 5.05 12.77 -2.90
C GLN A 8 3.88 12.64 -3.87
N PRO A 9 2.88 13.54 -3.81
CA PRO A 9 1.80 13.59 -4.78
C PRO A 9 2.35 13.69 -6.20
N HIS A 10 1.86 12.82 -7.09
CA HIS A 10 2.16 12.90 -8.50
C HIS A 10 1.33 14.04 -9.12
N PRO A 11 1.96 15.02 -9.79
CA PRO A 11 1.26 16.20 -10.35
C PRO A 11 0.23 15.83 -11.42
N ASP A 12 0.45 14.74 -12.15
CA ASP A 12 -0.52 14.19 -13.11
C ASP A 12 -0.57 12.65 -13.03
N LEU A 13 -1.24 12.13 -12.00
CA LEU A 13 -1.33 10.69 -11.74
C LEU A 13 -2.06 9.95 -12.88
N GLU A 14 -3.08 10.56 -13.46
CA GLU A 14 -3.87 9.96 -14.55
C GLU A 14 -3.08 9.95 -15.86
N GLY A 15 -2.27 10.98 -16.12
CA GLY A 15 -1.30 10.96 -17.21
C GLY A 15 -0.29 9.82 -17.07
N ALA A 16 0.22 9.59 -15.85
CA ALA A 16 1.12 8.47 -15.58
C ALA A 16 0.45 7.10 -15.86
N PHE A 17 -0.82 6.94 -15.49
CA PHE A 17 -1.59 5.73 -15.82
C PHE A 17 -1.74 5.55 -17.33
N ARG A 18 -2.10 6.60 -18.07
CA ARG A 18 -2.20 6.56 -19.54
C ARG A 18 -0.87 6.20 -20.20
N THR A 19 0.24 6.74 -19.70
CA THR A 19 1.58 6.36 -20.19
C THR A 19 1.85 4.87 -20.00
N ILE A 20 1.49 4.30 -18.85
CA ILE A 20 1.67 2.86 -18.57
C ILE A 20 0.74 2.01 -19.42
N GLU A 21 -0.52 2.42 -19.63
CA GLU A 21 -1.45 1.72 -20.52
C GLU A 21 -0.94 1.63 -21.96
N ASN A 22 -0.26 2.68 -22.42
CA ASN A 22 0.36 2.74 -23.74
C ASN A 22 1.68 1.95 -23.84
N GLY A 23 2.24 1.48 -22.72
CA GLY A 23 3.47 0.68 -22.66
C GLY A 23 3.34 -0.78 -23.15
N GLY A 24 2.22 -1.13 -23.77
CA GLY A 24 1.95 -2.46 -24.32
C GLY A 24 1.26 -3.43 -23.36
N ARG A 25 1.05 -4.67 -23.81
CA ARG A 25 0.17 -5.66 -23.14
C ARG A 25 0.58 -5.95 -21.70
N LYS A 26 1.88 -6.10 -21.43
CA LYS A 26 2.40 -6.39 -20.08
C LYS A 26 2.19 -5.20 -19.13
N ALA A 27 2.47 -3.99 -19.58
CA ALA A 27 2.30 -2.77 -18.78
C ALA A 27 0.81 -2.51 -18.47
N LYS A 28 -0.07 -2.71 -19.45
CA LYS A 28 -1.52 -2.61 -19.25
C LYS A 28 -2.05 -3.67 -18.28
N ALA A 29 -1.59 -4.92 -18.39
CA ALA A 29 -1.97 -5.99 -17.46
C ALA A 29 -1.48 -5.70 -16.04
N TRP A 30 -0.25 -5.20 -15.89
CA TRP A 30 0.31 -4.77 -14.61
C TRP A 30 -0.52 -3.64 -13.99
N LEU A 31 -0.86 -2.59 -14.74
CA LEU A 31 -1.66 -1.47 -14.21
C LEU A 31 -3.06 -1.94 -13.80
N LYS A 32 -3.70 -2.79 -14.61
CA LYS A 32 -5.00 -3.38 -14.29
C LYS A 32 -4.95 -4.21 -13.01
N ASP A 33 -3.89 -5.00 -12.80
CA ASP A 33 -3.70 -5.70 -11.54
C ASP A 33 -3.56 -4.72 -10.36
N LYS A 34 -2.72 -3.69 -10.47
CA LYS A 34 -2.51 -2.72 -9.37
C LYS A 34 -3.74 -1.87 -9.04
N LEU A 35 -4.60 -1.61 -10.02
CA LEU A 35 -5.85 -0.83 -9.83
C LEU A 35 -7.03 -1.70 -9.38
N VAL A 36 -7.17 -2.91 -9.93
CA VAL A 36 -8.40 -3.72 -9.81
C VAL A 36 -8.15 -5.07 -9.15
N GLY A 37 -7.09 -5.77 -9.54
CA GLY A 37 -6.80 -7.13 -9.05
C GLY A 37 -6.32 -7.13 -7.59
N SER A 38 -5.33 -6.31 -7.30
CA SER A 38 -4.67 -6.17 -6.02
C SER A 38 -4.97 -4.78 -5.44
N LYS A 39 -6.16 -4.61 -4.86
CA LYS A 39 -6.66 -3.33 -4.30
C LYS A 39 -5.71 -2.62 -3.31
N PHE A 40 -4.72 -3.34 -2.78
CA PHE A 40 -3.75 -2.84 -1.81
C PHE A 40 -2.40 -2.46 -2.43
N ALA A 41 -2.12 -2.89 -3.66
CA ALA A 41 -0.82 -2.72 -4.27
C ALA A 41 -0.53 -1.27 -4.63
N LEU A 42 -1.51 -0.53 -5.19
CA LEU A 42 -1.34 0.90 -5.43
C LEU A 42 -1.15 1.72 -4.12
N PRO A 43 -1.99 1.57 -3.07
CA PRO A 43 -1.75 2.19 -1.77
C PRO A 43 -0.43 1.80 -1.08
N ALA A 44 0.11 0.61 -1.40
CA ALA A 44 1.41 0.18 -0.90
C ALA A 44 2.57 0.88 -1.63
N LEU A 45 2.42 1.13 -2.93
CA LEU A 45 3.43 1.80 -3.75
C LEU A 45 3.34 3.34 -3.66
N TYR A 46 2.15 3.90 -3.50
CA TYR A 46 1.88 5.33 -3.57
C TYR A 46 1.15 5.81 -2.31
N GLN A 47 1.89 6.48 -1.42
CA GLN A 47 1.40 6.90 -0.10
C GLN A 47 0.16 7.81 -0.16
N PRO A 48 0.02 8.74 -1.13
CA PRO A 48 -1.17 9.61 -1.17
C PRO A 48 -2.49 8.85 -1.44
N ARG A 49 -2.44 7.62 -1.95
CA ARG A 49 -3.61 6.71 -2.04
C ARG A 49 -3.69 5.74 -0.87
N SER A 50 -2.76 5.81 0.08
CA SER A 50 -2.69 4.99 1.28
C SER A 50 -3.44 5.61 2.44
N ARG A 51 -4.02 4.73 3.27
CA ARG A 51 -4.59 5.11 4.57
C ARG A 51 -3.57 4.98 5.70
N ILE A 52 -2.35 4.54 5.38
CA ILE A 52 -1.26 4.36 6.35
C ILE A 52 -0.61 5.73 6.60
N PRO A 53 -0.45 6.16 7.87
CA PRO A 53 0.29 7.36 8.22
C PRO A 53 1.70 7.39 7.62
N LEU A 54 2.15 8.56 7.20
CA LEU A 54 3.40 8.73 6.43
C LEU A 54 4.62 8.10 7.12
N GLU A 55 4.76 8.30 8.43
CA GLU A 55 5.90 7.78 9.21
C GLU A 55 5.93 6.25 9.23
N ILE A 56 4.75 5.63 9.34
CA ILE A 56 4.59 4.17 9.30
C ILE A 56 4.86 3.67 7.88
N TRP A 57 4.34 4.37 6.87
CA TRP A 57 4.54 4.02 5.46
C TRP A 57 6.03 4.09 5.06
N LYS A 58 6.78 5.07 5.60
CA LYS A 58 8.23 5.22 5.38
C LYS A 58 9.09 4.22 6.16
N SER A 59 8.61 3.73 7.30
CA SER A 59 9.34 2.74 8.12
C SER A 59 9.47 1.37 7.46
N ALA A 60 8.72 1.13 6.37
CA ALA A 60 8.69 -0.14 5.67
C ALA A 60 9.94 -0.29 4.75
N PRO A 61 10.75 -1.36 4.87
CA PRO A 61 12.00 -1.52 4.13
C PRO A 61 11.76 -1.46 2.61
N SER A 62 12.67 -0.85 1.83
CA SER A 62 12.46 -0.58 0.39
C SER A 62 12.35 -1.81 -0.55
N THR A 63 12.23 -3.02 -0.02
CA THR A 63 12.06 -4.24 -0.80
C THR A 63 10.60 -4.39 -1.21
N THR A 64 10.34 -4.22 -2.50
CA THR A 64 9.01 -4.08 -3.11
C THR A 64 8.03 -5.21 -2.76
N ASN A 65 8.52 -6.45 -2.67
CA ASN A 65 7.68 -7.62 -2.37
C ASN A 65 7.33 -7.75 -0.87
N GLY A 66 8.21 -7.30 0.02
CA GLY A 66 7.97 -7.31 1.47
C GLY A 66 6.97 -6.23 1.88
N ASN A 67 7.09 -5.03 1.31
CA ASN A 67 6.19 -3.91 1.59
C ASN A 67 4.78 -4.13 1.05
N GLU A 68 4.64 -4.65 -0.17
CA GLU A 68 3.33 -4.99 -0.71
C GLU A 68 2.61 -6.02 0.19
N GLN A 69 3.34 -7.00 0.74
CA GLN A 69 2.77 -7.98 1.67
C GLN A 69 2.47 -7.39 3.06
N ALA A 70 3.37 -6.60 3.65
CA ALA A 70 3.15 -5.97 4.95
C ALA A 70 1.96 -4.99 4.91
N HIS A 71 1.87 -4.16 3.88
CA HIS A 71 0.78 -3.21 3.69
C HIS A 71 -0.53 -3.93 3.34
N ARG A 72 -0.46 -5.04 2.59
CA ARG A 72 -1.62 -5.93 2.36
C ARG A 72 -2.11 -6.56 3.65
N ASN A 73 -1.23 -7.04 4.52
CA ASN A 73 -1.60 -7.68 5.78
C ASN A 73 -2.22 -6.67 6.74
N ILE A 74 -1.60 -5.49 6.93
CA ILE A 74 -2.15 -4.42 7.78
C ILE A 74 -3.56 -4.01 7.33
N ASN A 75 -3.77 -3.84 6.02
CA ASN A 75 -5.10 -3.47 5.49
C ASN A 75 -6.09 -4.63 5.49
N ARG A 76 -5.69 -5.86 5.14
CA ARG A 76 -6.58 -7.03 5.16
C ARG A 76 -7.06 -7.30 6.57
N ASP A 77 -6.14 -7.25 7.52
CA ASP A 77 -6.46 -7.45 8.92
C ASP A 77 -7.29 -6.27 9.43
N GLY A 78 -7.01 -5.02 9.04
CA GLY A 78 -7.76 -3.84 9.47
C GLY A 78 -9.18 -3.71 8.90
N VAL A 79 -9.44 -4.20 7.68
CA VAL A 79 -10.76 -4.09 7.02
C VAL A 79 -11.74 -5.18 7.48
N ASN A 80 -11.23 -6.34 7.92
CA ASN A 80 -12.04 -7.46 8.41
C ASN A 80 -11.71 -7.84 9.87
N LEU A 81 -11.11 -6.93 10.65
CA LEU A 81 -10.82 -7.20 12.05
C LEU A 81 -12.15 -7.27 12.81
N THR A 82 -12.45 -8.42 13.40
CA THR A 82 -13.53 -8.51 14.37
C THR A 82 -13.19 -7.64 15.58
N MET A 83 -14.20 -7.17 16.31
CA MET A 83 -13.99 -6.41 17.55
C MET A 83 -13.07 -7.13 18.53
N LEU A 84 -13.21 -8.45 18.64
CA LEU A 84 -12.32 -9.30 19.45
C LEU A 84 -10.88 -9.28 18.91
N GLY A 85 -10.69 -9.40 17.59
CA GLY A 85 -9.38 -9.28 16.96
C GLY A 85 -8.73 -7.92 17.20
N ALA A 86 -9.51 -6.84 17.22
CA ALA A 86 -9.02 -5.49 17.55
C ALA A 86 -8.53 -5.40 19.00
N ILE A 87 -9.31 -5.93 19.96
CA ILE A 87 -8.95 -5.97 21.38
C ILE A 87 -7.66 -6.77 21.58
N MET A 88 -7.57 -7.98 21.02
CA MET A 88 -6.37 -8.82 21.12
C MET A 88 -5.12 -8.12 20.55
N ARG A 89 -5.27 -7.40 19.43
CA ARG A 89 -4.15 -6.67 18.81
C ARG A 89 -3.73 -5.46 19.66
N GLY A 90 -4.68 -4.75 20.26
CA GLY A 90 -4.43 -3.67 21.22
C GLY A 90 -3.65 -4.18 22.42
N MET A 91 -4.11 -5.28 23.04
CA MET A 91 -3.41 -5.91 24.17
C MET A 91 -1.96 -6.33 23.82
N GLN A 92 -1.74 -6.89 22.63
CA GLN A 92 -0.39 -7.24 22.17
C GLN A 92 0.50 -6.02 21.92
N TYR A 93 -0.09 -4.89 21.49
CA TYR A 93 0.65 -3.65 21.35
C TYR A 93 1.05 -3.10 22.72
N ASP A 94 0.09 -3.01 23.65
CA ASP A 94 0.33 -2.52 25.01
C ASP A 94 1.39 -3.33 25.74
N ALA A 95 1.35 -4.67 25.62
CA ALA A 95 2.35 -5.56 26.20
C ALA A 95 3.78 -5.33 25.67
N ARG A 96 3.93 -4.89 24.41
CA ARG A 96 5.24 -4.56 23.81
C ARG A 96 5.69 -3.14 24.12
N ALA A 97 4.75 -2.21 24.29
CA ALA A 97 5.05 -0.82 24.64
C ALA A 97 5.42 -0.65 26.13
N MET A 98 4.96 -1.58 26.97
CA MET A 98 5.19 -1.59 28.41
C MET A 98 6.34 -2.53 28.83
N GLY A 99 6.98 -3.22 27.87
CA GLY A 99 8.04 -4.20 28.09
C GLY A 99 9.43 -3.68 27.75
#